data_AF-A2BD92-F1
#
_entry.id   AF-A2BD92-F1
#
_cell.length_a   1.000
_cell.length_b   1.000
_cell.length_c   1.000
_cell.angle_alpha   90.00
_cell.angle_beta   90.00
_cell.angle_gamma   90.00
#
_symmetry.space_group_name_H-M   'P 1'
#
loop_
_entity.id
_entity.type
_entity.pdbx_description
1 polymer ?
#
loop_
_entity_poly.entity_id
_entity_poly.type
_entity_poly.pdbx_seq_one_letter_code
_entity_poly.pdbx_strand_id
1 'polypeptide(L)'
;MATWGRRRAGLGGRERVTLSAGECYIVHEIYNGENAQDQFEYELEQALEAQYKYIVIEPTRIGDETARWVTVGNCLHKTAVLSGTACLLTPLALPAEYSHYVSLPAGVLSLACSTLYGISWQFDPCCKYQVEYDAYKLSRLPLHTLTSSSPVVLVRKDDIHRKRLHNTIALAALAYCIKKLYELYSV
;
A
#
# COMPACT_ATOMS: atom_id res chain seq x y z
N MET A 1 42.78 8.67 -34.29
CA MET A 1 42.44 9.97 -33.67
C MET A 1 41.40 9.73 -32.58
N ALA A 2 41.61 10.32 -31.39
CA ALA A 2 40.74 10.36 -30.20
C ALA A 2 40.60 9.07 -29.36
N THR A 3 41.62 8.82 -28.54
CA THR A 3 41.57 8.05 -27.30
C THR A 3 41.14 8.98 -26.14
N TRP A 4 40.04 8.68 -25.46
CA TRP A 4 39.60 9.35 -24.21
C TRP A 4 38.69 8.36 -23.49
N GLY A 5 38.82 8.02 -22.22
CA GLY A 5 39.81 8.33 -21.21
C GLY A 5 39.41 7.50 -19.99
N ARG A 6 40.25 6.53 -19.65
CA ARG A 6 40.25 5.81 -18.38
C ARG A 6 40.29 6.83 -17.24
N ARG A 7 39.24 6.93 -16.42
CA ARG A 7 39.31 7.55 -15.07
C ARG A 7 38.12 7.14 -14.19
N ARG A 8 38.48 6.75 -12.96
CA ARG A 8 37.67 6.49 -11.76
C ARG A 8 37.15 5.07 -11.54
N ALA A 9 38.11 4.22 -11.17
CA ALA A 9 37.97 3.49 -9.91
C ALA A 9 37.80 4.52 -8.78
N GLY A 10 36.67 4.47 -8.07
CA GLY A 10 36.34 5.38 -6.98
C GLY A 10 35.35 4.74 -6.03
N LEU A 11 35.87 4.24 -4.91
CA LEU A 11 35.28 4.34 -3.56
C LEU A 11 33.74 4.27 -3.48
N GLY A 12 33.19 3.06 -3.54
CA GLY A 12 31.83 2.79 -3.05
C GLY A 12 31.92 2.14 -1.67
N GLY A 13 32.21 2.95 -0.64
CA GLY A 13 32.15 2.52 0.76
C GLY A 13 30.80 1.85 1.02
N ARG A 14 30.87 0.57 1.39
CA ARG A 14 29.73 -0.27 1.73
C ARG A 14 29.17 0.20 3.06
N GLU A 15 28.37 1.27 3.06
CA GLU A 15 27.58 1.71 4.21
C GLU A 15 26.63 0.56 4.60
N ARG A 16 27.02 -0.21 5.61
CA ARG A 16 26.05 -0.89 6.46
C ARG A 16 25.24 0.23 7.10
N VAL A 17 24.05 0.46 6.59
CA VAL A 17 23.03 1.18 7.36
C VAL A 17 22.67 0.23 8.50
N THR A 18 23.41 0.30 9.60
CA THR A 18 22.99 -0.25 10.89
C THR A 18 21.72 0.49 11.25
N LEU A 19 20.57 -0.09 10.93
CA LEU A 19 19.29 0.39 11.42
C LEU A 19 19.38 0.38 12.93
N SER A 20 19.15 1.56 13.53
CA SER A 20 19.19 1.68 14.97
C SER A 20 18.15 0.71 15.56
N ALA A 21 18.47 0.04 16.68
CA ALA A 21 17.56 -0.93 17.31
C ALA A 21 16.19 -0.31 17.67
N GLY A 22 16.06 1.03 17.66
CA GLY A 22 14.78 1.73 17.83
C GLY A 22 13.94 1.90 16.56
N GLU A 23 14.46 1.61 15.36
CA GLU A 23 13.72 1.75 14.09
C GLU A 23 13.11 0.44 13.58
N CYS A 24 13.56 -0.71 14.11
CA CYS A 24 13.16 -2.05 13.66
C CYS A 24 12.56 -2.84 14.82
N TYR A 25 11.33 -3.30 14.66
CA TYR A 25 10.66 -4.21 15.59
C TYR A 25 10.53 -5.59 14.98
N ILE A 26 10.85 -6.63 15.75
CA ILE A 26 10.74 -8.02 15.32
C ILE A 26 9.65 -8.67 16.18
N VAL A 27 8.55 -9.07 15.53
CA VAL A 27 7.48 -9.83 16.18
C VAL A 27 7.84 -11.30 16.07
N HIS A 28 8.15 -11.90 17.22
CA HIS A 28 8.66 -13.27 17.29
C HIS A 28 7.51 -14.28 17.30
N GLU A 29 7.77 -15.50 16.82
CA GLU A 29 6.77 -16.57 16.84
C GLU A 29 6.58 -17.13 18.26
N ILE A 30 5.38 -16.93 18.81
CA ILE A 30 4.98 -17.54 20.09
C ILE A 30 4.39 -18.93 19.79
N TYR A 31 5.18 -19.99 19.97
CA TYR A 31 4.75 -21.35 19.66
C TYR A 31 3.79 -21.97 20.70
N ASN A 32 3.68 -21.41 21.90
CA ASN A 32 2.98 -22.05 23.02
C ASN A 32 1.89 -21.16 23.62
N GLY A 33 0.63 -21.41 23.25
CA GLY A 33 -0.55 -20.85 23.91
C GLY A 33 -1.80 -21.02 23.05
N GLU A 34 -2.94 -21.34 23.67
CA GLU A 34 -4.25 -21.35 23.00
C GLU A 34 -4.58 -19.97 22.40
N ASN A 35 -4.03 -18.90 23.01
CA ASN A 35 -4.17 -17.51 22.59
C ASN A 35 -2.90 -16.96 21.90
N ALA A 36 -2.04 -17.81 21.34
CA ALA A 36 -0.80 -17.37 20.70
C ALA A 36 -1.06 -16.43 19.50
N GLN A 37 -2.14 -16.66 18.76
CA GLN A 37 -2.54 -15.79 17.65
C GLN A 37 -2.97 -14.40 18.14
N ASP A 38 -3.85 -14.32 19.14
CA ASP A 38 -4.33 -13.04 19.69
C ASP A 38 -3.18 -12.21 20.29
N GLN A 39 -2.22 -12.86 20.97
CA GLN A 39 -1.04 -12.19 21.49
C GLN A 39 -0.16 -11.62 20.38
N PHE A 40 0.03 -12.37 19.29
CA PHE A 40 0.77 -11.90 18.13
C PHE A 40 0.07 -10.72 17.45
N GLU A 41 -1.25 -10.80 17.25
CA GLU A 41 -2.05 -9.71 16.67
C GLU A 41 -1.93 -8.45 17.53
N TYR A 42 -2.00 -8.59 18.86
CA TYR A 42 -1.81 -7.49 19.80
C TYR A 42 -0.40 -6.88 19.76
N GLU A 43 0.65 -7.71 19.72
CA GLU A 43 2.03 -7.21 19.58
C GLU A 43 2.26 -6.49 18.24
N LEU A 44 1.66 -7.00 17.17
CA LEU A 44 1.71 -6.37 15.85
C LEU A 44 0.99 -5.02 15.86
N GLU A 45 -0.21 -4.94 16.45
CA GLU A 45 -0.95 -3.69 16.64
C GLU A 45 -0.12 -2.67 17.42
N GLN A 46 0.49 -3.08 18.55
CA GLN A 46 1.38 -2.21 19.32
C GLN A 46 2.57 -1.72 18.48
N ALA A 47 3.18 -2.58 17.67
CA ALA A 47 4.29 -2.19 16.80
C ALA A 47 3.86 -1.19 15.71
N LEU A 48 2.66 -1.37 15.15
CA LEU A 48 2.08 -0.44 14.18
C LEU A 48 1.74 0.92 14.82
N GLU A 49 1.21 0.92 16.04
CA GLU A 49 0.92 2.12 16.82
C GLU A 49 2.19 2.87 17.23
N ALA A 50 3.21 2.14 17.69
CA ALA A 50 4.55 2.64 17.99
C ALA A 50 5.30 3.12 16.74
N GLN A 51 4.73 2.90 15.55
CA GLN A 51 5.10 3.62 14.36
C GLN A 51 6.51 3.29 13.85
N TYR A 52 7.00 2.09 14.18
CA TYR A 52 8.31 1.57 13.76
C TYR A 52 8.48 1.64 12.25
N LYS A 53 9.71 1.94 11.80
CA LYS A 53 10.02 2.10 10.38
C LYS A 53 10.04 0.77 9.66
N TYR A 54 10.53 -0.28 10.33
CA TYR A 54 10.56 -1.65 9.87
C TYR A 54 9.89 -2.55 10.91
N ILE A 55 8.93 -3.35 10.50
CA ILE A 55 8.34 -4.40 11.33
C ILE A 55 8.60 -5.72 10.62
N VAL A 56 9.32 -6.62 11.28
CA VAL A 56 9.64 -7.95 10.78
C VAL A 56 8.70 -8.95 11.44
N ILE A 57 7.96 -9.68 10.62
CA ILE A 57 7.02 -10.71 11.07
C ILE A 57 7.65 -12.07 10.83
N GLU A 58 7.96 -12.80 11.90
CA GLU A 58 8.50 -14.16 11.81
C GLU A 58 7.46 -15.22 11.43
N PRO A 59 6.24 -15.24 12.04
CA PRO A 59 5.22 -16.21 11.67
C PRO A 59 4.78 -15.99 10.22
N THR A 60 5.17 -16.93 9.35
CA THR A 60 4.91 -16.84 7.90
C THR A 60 3.41 -16.76 7.62
N ARG A 61 2.60 -17.53 8.34
CA ARG A 61 1.15 -17.59 8.13
C ARG A 61 0.47 -16.22 8.33
N ILE A 62 0.65 -15.60 9.50
CA ILE A 62 0.01 -14.31 9.82
C ILE A 62 0.69 -13.17 9.04
N GLY A 63 2.00 -13.27 8.80
CA GLY A 63 2.72 -12.33 7.94
C GLY A 63 2.16 -12.30 6.52
N ASP A 64 1.91 -13.46 5.92
CA ASP A 64 1.33 -13.57 4.58
C ASP A 64 -0.12 -13.06 4.54
N GLU A 65 -0.91 -13.34 5.58
CA GLU A 65 -2.27 -12.79 5.71
C GLU A 65 -2.25 -11.26 5.79
N THR A 66 -1.38 -10.70 6.61
CA THR A 66 -1.17 -9.24 6.74
C THR A 66 -0.71 -8.64 5.43
N ALA A 67 0.26 -9.27 4.75
CA ALA A 67 0.74 -8.84 3.44
C ALA A 67 -0.36 -8.84 2.37
N ARG A 68 -1.24 -9.85 2.42
CA ARG A 68 -2.41 -9.93 1.55
C ARG A 68 -3.38 -8.78 1.81
N TRP A 69 -3.69 -8.47 3.07
CA TRP A 69 -4.56 -7.33 3.43
C TRP A 69 -3.98 -6.00 2.93
N VAL A 70 -2.68 -5.76 3.10
CA VAL A 70 -1.99 -4.58 2.53
C VAL A 70 -2.12 -4.55 1.01
N THR A 71 -1.95 -5.69 0.35
CA THR A 71 -2.04 -5.82 -1.11
C THR A 71 -3.45 -5.54 -1.62
N VAL A 72 -4.49 -6.05 -0.94
CA VAL A 72 -5.90 -5.78 -1.27
C VAL A 72 -6.21 -4.30 -1.13
N GLY A 73 -5.78 -3.65 -0.04
CA GLY A 73 -5.94 -2.21 0.14
C GLY A 73 -5.28 -1.40 -0.96
N ASN A 74 -4.05 -1.76 -1.35
CA ASN A 74 -3.35 -1.13 -2.48
C ASN A 74 -4.05 -1.36 -3.82
N CYS A 75 -4.62 -2.56 -4.04
CA CYS A 75 -5.39 -2.88 -5.24
C CYS A 75 -6.64 -2.00 -5.32
N LEU A 76 -7.43 -1.92 -4.24
CA LEU A 76 -8.62 -1.07 -4.17
C LEU A 76 -8.28 0.40 -4.46
N HIS A 77 -7.19 0.89 -3.88
CA HIS A 77 -6.71 2.25 -4.11
C HIS A 77 -6.40 2.53 -5.58
N LYS A 78 -5.59 1.67 -6.21
CA LYS A 78 -5.21 1.81 -7.62
C LYS A 78 -6.44 1.70 -8.53
N THR A 79 -7.34 0.75 -8.25
CA THR A 79 -8.57 0.56 -9.00
C THR A 79 -9.48 1.78 -8.87
N ALA A 80 -9.62 2.36 -7.68
CA ALA A 80 -10.41 3.57 -7.46
C ALA A 80 -9.87 4.76 -8.27
N VAL A 81 -8.56 4.97 -8.25
CA VAL A 81 -7.89 6.03 -9.00
C VAL A 81 -8.04 5.83 -10.52
N LEU A 82 -7.80 4.61 -11.02
CA LEU A 82 -7.89 4.30 -12.45
C LEU A 82 -9.33 4.42 -12.96
N SER A 83 -10.28 3.82 -12.27
CA SER A 83 -11.71 3.88 -12.64
C SER A 83 -12.29 5.29 -12.51
N GLY A 84 -11.89 6.06 -11.48
CA GLY A 84 -12.32 7.45 -11.32
C GLY A 84 -11.70 8.37 -12.38
N THR A 85 -10.44 8.14 -12.75
CA THR A 85 -9.81 8.85 -13.87
C THR A 85 -10.50 8.50 -15.19
N ALA A 86 -10.81 7.22 -15.43
CA ALA A 86 -11.58 6.81 -16.60
C ALA A 86 -12.96 7.51 -16.62
N CYS A 87 -13.69 7.52 -15.50
CA CYS A 87 -14.97 8.21 -15.36
C CYS A 87 -14.90 9.68 -15.81
N LEU A 88 -13.85 10.40 -15.42
CA LEU A 88 -13.66 11.83 -15.73
C LEU A 88 -13.13 12.09 -17.14
N LEU A 89 -12.33 11.19 -17.71
CA LEU A 89 -11.71 11.36 -19.02
C LEU A 89 -12.55 10.80 -20.17
N THR A 90 -13.36 9.76 -19.94
CA THR A 90 -14.24 9.18 -20.96
C THR A 90 -15.13 10.21 -21.66
N PRO A 91 -15.74 11.21 -20.99
CA PRO A 91 -16.54 12.25 -21.64
C PRO A 91 -15.75 13.20 -22.54
N LEU A 92 -14.43 13.27 -22.37
CA LEU A 92 -13.54 14.06 -23.21
C LEU A 92 -13.04 13.27 -24.42
N ALA A 93 -12.99 11.94 -24.32
CA ALA A 93 -12.41 11.07 -25.33
C ALA A 93 -13.44 10.34 -26.21
N LEU A 94 -14.64 10.05 -25.70
CA LEU A 94 -15.69 9.33 -26.42
C LEU A 94 -16.84 10.25 -26.82
N PRO A 95 -17.53 9.95 -27.94
CA PRO A 95 -18.78 10.61 -28.30
C PRO A 95 -19.79 10.53 -27.15
N ALA A 96 -20.58 11.60 -26.97
CA ALA A 96 -21.54 11.73 -25.88
C ALA A 96 -22.51 10.54 -25.78
N GLU A 97 -22.88 9.96 -26.93
CA GLU A 97 -23.78 8.81 -27.06
C GLU A 97 -23.27 7.52 -26.40
N TYR A 98 -21.95 7.36 -26.27
CA TYR A 98 -21.33 6.17 -25.65
C TYR A 98 -20.71 6.47 -24.28
N SER A 99 -20.47 7.75 -24.01
CA SER A 99 -19.71 8.18 -22.84
C SER A 99 -20.38 7.79 -21.52
N HIS A 100 -21.70 7.87 -21.40
CA HIS A 100 -22.39 7.54 -20.15
C HIS A 100 -22.33 6.05 -19.81
N TYR A 101 -22.33 5.17 -20.82
CA TYR A 101 -22.22 3.71 -20.62
C TYR A 101 -20.87 3.28 -20.05
N VAL A 102 -19.82 4.09 -20.24
CA VAL A 102 -18.48 3.81 -19.70
C VAL A 102 -18.22 4.64 -18.44
N SER A 103 -18.56 5.93 -18.46
CA SER A 103 -18.25 6.84 -17.34
C SER A 103 -19.06 6.54 -16.08
N LEU A 104 -20.34 6.18 -16.19
CA LEU A 104 -21.16 5.88 -15.01
C LEU A 104 -20.69 4.60 -14.29
N PRO A 105 -20.52 3.43 -14.96
CA PRO A 105 -20.00 2.25 -14.29
C PRO A 105 -18.59 2.46 -13.73
N ALA A 106 -17.72 3.18 -14.45
CA ALA A 106 -16.37 3.50 -13.97
C ALA A 106 -16.42 4.38 -12.71
N GLY A 107 -17.32 5.37 -12.67
CA GLY A 107 -17.52 6.21 -11.49
C GLY A 107 -18.08 5.43 -10.30
N VAL A 108 -19.11 4.59 -10.51
CA VAL A 108 -19.66 3.71 -9.47
C VAL A 108 -18.60 2.76 -8.93
N LEU A 109 -17.78 2.16 -9.80
CA LEU A 109 -16.66 1.31 -9.39
C LEU A 109 -15.63 2.08 -8.54
N SER A 110 -15.29 3.31 -8.96
CA SER A 110 -14.38 4.18 -8.20
C SER A 110 -14.91 4.46 -6.80
N LEU A 111 -16.20 4.79 -6.68
CA LEU A 111 -16.87 5.06 -5.41
C LEU A 111 -16.95 3.81 -4.55
N ALA A 112 -17.27 2.66 -5.12
CA ALA A 112 -17.33 1.39 -4.41
C ALA A 112 -15.95 1.03 -3.83
N CYS A 113 -14.90 1.07 -4.65
CA CYS A 113 -13.53 0.82 -4.19
C CYS A 113 -13.08 1.85 -3.14
N SER A 114 -13.43 3.13 -3.31
CA SER A 114 -13.10 4.18 -2.36
C SER A 114 -13.81 4.00 -1.01
N THR A 115 -15.08 3.64 -1.05
CA THR A 115 -15.90 3.42 0.15
C THR A 115 -15.42 2.18 0.90
N LEU A 116 -15.17 1.07 0.19
CA LEU A 116 -14.60 -0.15 0.79
C LEU A 116 -13.22 0.13 1.41
N TYR A 117 -12.36 0.88 0.71
CA TYR A 117 -11.08 1.30 1.28
C TYR A 117 -11.26 2.18 2.52
N GLY A 118 -12.23 3.10 2.49
CA GLY A 118 -12.59 3.97 3.61
C GLY A 118 -13.03 3.19 4.86
N ILE A 119 -13.91 2.22 4.69
CA ILE A 119 -14.44 1.42 5.79
C ILE A 119 -13.37 0.51 6.38
N SER A 120 -12.54 -0.12 5.54
CA SER A 120 -11.64 -1.18 5.98
C SER A 120 -10.21 -0.71 6.29
N TRP A 121 -9.66 0.28 5.58
CA TRP A 121 -8.24 0.67 5.72
C TRP A 121 -8.02 2.12 6.18
N GLN A 122 -9.05 2.96 6.26
CA GLN A 122 -8.82 4.38 6.59
C GLN A 122 -8.28 4.59 8.01
N PHE A 123 -8.77 3.79 8.95
CA PHE A 123 -8.40 3.84 10.36
C PHE A 123 -7.40 2.76 10.76
N ASP A 124 -7.16 1.77 9.91
CA ASP A 124 -6.21 0.69 10.16
C ASP A 124 -4.75 1.23 10.07
N PRO A 125 -3.94 1.17 11.13
CA PRO A 125 -2.53 1.54 11.10
C PRO A 125 -1.72 0.84 9.99
N CYS A 126 -2.12 -0.37 9.61
CA CYS A 126 -1.49 -1.20 8.59
C CYS A 126 -1.47 -0.52 7.22
N CYS A 127 -2.43 0.38 6.92
CA CYS A 127 -2.47 1.11 5.65
C CYS A 127 -1.28 2.07 5.41
N LYS A 128 -0.47 2.35 6.44
CA LYS A 128 0.78 3.14 6.36
C LYS A 128 2.00 2.28 6.07
N TYR A 129 1.84 0.97 5.98
CA TYR A 129 2.91 0.03 5.76
C TYR A 129 2.80 -0.60 4.36
N GLN A 130 3.95 -0.96 3.80
CA GLN A 130 4.08 -1.65 2.53
C GLN A 130 4.91 -2.90 2.75
N VAL A 131 4.53 -3.98 2.07
CA VAL A 131 5.28 -5.22 2.15
C VAL A 131 6.53 -5.09 1.29
N GLU A 132 7.70 -5.27 1.90
CA GLU A 132 8.96 -5.39 1.19
C GLU A 132 9.31 -6.88 1.08
N TYR A 133 9.41 -7.36 -0.16
CA TYR A 133 9.84 -8.72 -0.49
C TYR A 133 11.32 -8.79 -0.91
N ASP A 134 12.00 -7.64 -1.01
CA ASP A 134 13.35 -7.57 -1.53
C ASP A 134 14.37 -8.14 -0.54
N ALA A 135 14.71 -9.42 -0.73
CA ALA A 135 15.67 -10.15 0.08
C ALA A 135 17.00 -9.39 0.28
N TYR A 136 17.41 -8.55 -0.68
CA TYR A 136 18.61 -7.75 -0.55
C TYR A 136 18.46 -6.65 0.51
N LYS A 137 17.31 -5.96 0.54
CA LYS A 137 16.99 -4.99 1.59
C LYS A 137 16.78 -5.66 2.93
N LEU A 138 16.11 -6.82 2.95
CA LEU A 138 15.95 -7.61 4.16
C LEU A 138 17.30 -8.06 4.73
N SER A 139 18.26 -8.46 3.89
CA SER A 139 19.59 -8.93 4.33
C SER A 139 20.42 -7.87 5.09
N ARG A 140 20.00 -6.61 5.05
CA ARG A 140 20.62 -5.51 5.80
C ARG A 140 20.03 -5.33 7.20
N LEU A 141 18.88 -5.93 7.49
CA LEU A 141 18.31 -5.97 8.82
C LEU A 141 19.12 -6.93 9.70
N PRO A 142 19.10 -6.78 11.04
CA PRO A 142 19.74 -7.72 11.96
C PRO A 142 18.98 -9.05 11.98
N LEU A 143 18.97 -9.77 10.85
CA LEU A 143 18.30 -11.06 10.66
C LEU A 143 18.94 -12.20 11.50
N HIS A 144 20.04 -11.93 12.22
CA HIS A 144 20.77 -12.93 13.00
C HIS A 144 19.97 -13.48 14.18
N THR A 145 18.86 -12.86 14.54
CA THR A 145 17.92 -13.34 15.55
C THR A 145 16.76 -14.12 14.96
N LEU A 146 16.63 -14.19 13.64
CA LEU A 146 15.42 -14.73 13.02
C LEU A 146 15.45 -16.24 12.91
N THR A 147 14.38 -16.88 13.39
CA THR A 147 14.22 -18.34 13.34
C THR A 147 13.54 -18.82 12.05
N SER A 148 12.88 -17.91 11.32
CA SER A 148 12.07 -18.20 10.13
C SER A 148 12.81 -17.88 8.82
N SER A 149 12.71 -18.77 7.83
CA SER A 149 13.45 -18.68 6.56
C SER A 149 12.90 -17.64 5.57
N SER A 150 11.70 -17.10 5.80
CA SER A 150 11.02 -16.16 4.89
C SER A 150 10.16 -15.16 5.66
N PRO A 151 10.75 -14.20 6.37
CA PRO A 151 10.00 -13.22 7.15
C PRO A 151 9.30 -12.20 6.23
N VAL A 152 8.10 -11.79 6.60
CA VAL A 152 7.39 -10.70 5.95
C VAL A 152 7.83 -9.39 6.60
N VAL A 153 8.38 -8.47 5.81
CA VAL A 153 8.84 -7.18 6.33
C VAL A 153 7.89 -6.08 5.88
N LEU A 154 7.28 -5.42 6.85
CA LEU A 154 6.47 -4.24 6.66
C LEU A 154 7.34 -3.00 6.82
N VAL A 155 7.35 -2.16 5.79
CA VAL A 155 8.07 -0.88 5.81
C VAL A 155 7.09 0.25 5.83
N ARG A 156 7.25 1.14 6.81
CA ARG A 156 6.41 2.32 6.91
C ARG A 156 6.69 3.26 5.74
N LYS A 157 5.63 3.58 5.00
CA LYS A 157 5.65 4.53 3.89
C LYS A 157 4.53 5.53 4.09
N ASP A 158 4.90 6.79 4.37
CA ASP A 158 3.90 7.84 4.56
C ASP A 158 3.21 8.19 3.22
N ASP A 159 2.08 7.53 2.98
CA ASP A 159 1.32 7.61 1.72
C ASP A 159 0.27 8.75 1.72
N ILE A 160 0.60 9.92 2.28
CA ILE A 160 -0.33 11.06 2.40
C ILE A 160 -0.79 11.55 1.02
N HIS A 161 0.15 11.74 0.09
CA HIS A 161 -0.13 12.22 -1.27
C HIS A 161 -1.03 11.26 -2.03
N ARG A 162 -0.75 9.95 -1.88
CA ARG A 162 -1.51 8.89 -2.53
C ARG A 162 -2.97 8.89 -2.04
N LYS A 163 -3.19 8.92 -0.73
CA LYS A 163 -4.54 9.01 -0.14
C LYS A 163 -5.29 10.27 -0.56
N ARG A 164 -4.61 11.42 -0.58
CA ARG A 164 -5.20 12.68 -1.05
C ARG A 164 -5.66 12.56 -2.51
N LEU A 165 -4.81 12.04 -3.38
CA LEU A 165 -5.14 11.84 -4.80
C LEU A 165 -6.39 10.98 -4.98
N HIS A 166 -6.44 9.80 -4.34
CA HIS A 166 -7.61 8.92 -4.37
C HIS A 166 -8.88 9.62 -3.91
N ASN A 167 -8.83 10.32 -2.78
CA ASN A 167 -10.01 11.02 -2.26
C ASN A 167 -10.47 12.13 -3.21
N THR A 168 -9.54 12.89 -3.80
CA THR A 168 -9.89 13.93 -4.78
C THR A 168 -10.53 13.36 -6.03
N ILE A 169 -10.00 12.25 -6.57
CA ILE A 169 -10.53 11.60 -7.76
C ILE A 169 -11.91 10.99 -7.47
N ALA A 170 -12.06 10.31 -6.32
CA ALA A 170 -13.33 9.74 -5.91
C ALA A 170 -14.42 10.80 -5.72
N LEU A 171 -14.09 11.95 -5.10
CA LEU A 171 -15.03 13.07 -4.94
C LEU A 171 -15.40 13.71 -6.28
N ALA A 172 -14.44 13.89 -7.18
CA ALA A 172 -14.70 14.40 -8.52
C ALA A 172 -15.59 13.44 -9.34
N ALA A 173 -15.30 12.13 -9.28
CA ALA A 173 -16.13 11.11 -9.90
C ALA A 173 -17.54 11.08 -9.30
N LEU A 174 -17.69 11.23 -7.97
CA LEU A 174 -18.98 11.33 -7.31
C LEU A 174 -19.80 12.51 -7.85
N ALA A 175 -19.20 13.70 -7.86
CA ALA A 175 -19.86 14.91 -8.34
C ALA A 175 -20.29 14.77 -9.81
N TYR A 176 -19.43 14.18 -10.65
CA TYR A 176 -19.75 13.89 -12.04
C TYR A 176 -20.91 12.90 -12.18
N CYS A 177 -20.90 11.79 -11.43
CA CYS A 177 -21.97 10.81 -11.43
C CYS A 177 -23.30 11.41 -10.98
N ILE A 178 -23.32 12.19 -9.90
CA ILE A 178 -24.53 12.88 -9.41
C ILE A 178 -25.07 13.81 -10.48
N LYS A 179 -24.21 14.64 -11.09
CA LYS A 179 -24.61 15.53 -12.19
C LYS A 179 -25.24 14.76 -13.34
N LYS A 180 -24.63 13.66 -13.77
CA LYS A 180 -25.14 12.84 -14.88
C LYS A 180 -26.43 12.12 -14.55
N LEU A 181 -26.60 11.62 -13.33
CA LEU A 181 -27.86 11.05 -12.88
C LEU A 181 -28.98 12.10 -12.85
N TYR A 182 -28.67 13.33 -12.42
CA TYR A 182 -29.62 14.43 -12.44
C TYR A 182 -30.02 14.81 -13.87
N GLU A 183 -29.06 14.92 -14.80
CA GLU A 183 -29.34 15.17 -16.23
C GLU A 183 -30.25 14.07 -16.81
N LEU A 184 -29.96 12.79 -16.53
CA LEU A 184 -30.75 11.66 -17.00
C LEU A 184 -32.16 11.59 -16.37
N TYR A 185 -32.33 12.05 -15.14
CA TYR A 185 -33.64 12.09 -14.46
C TYR A 185 -34.48 13.31 -14.89
N SER A 186 -33.82 14.39 -15.32
CA SER A 186 -34.50 15.60 -15.79
C SER A 186 -35.02 15.53 -17.24
N VAL A 187 -34.70 14.44 -17.96
CA VAL A 187 -35.18 14.12 -19.31
C VAL A 187 -36.36 13.16 -19.20
#